data_AF-A0AAU9PV97-F1
#
_entry.id   AF-A0AAU9PV97-F1
#
_cell.length_a   1.000
_cell.length_b   1.000
_cell.length_c   1.000
_cell.angle_alpha   90.00
_cell.angle_beta   90.00
_cell.angle_gamma   90.00
#
_symmetry.space_group_name_H-M   'P 1'
#
loop_
_entity.id
_entity.type
_entity.pdbx_description
1 polymer ?
#
loop_
_entity_poly.entity_id
_entity_poly.type
_entity_poly.pdbx_seq_one_letter_code
_entity_poly.pdbx_strand_id
1 'polypeptide(L)'
;MHRCYFGDNSSLANDIRKEMKQLSQRLLVGLLFSRVQDLYGDDVMSMLTVQYSMHGLIMTWSSKEPYNNKIKAHASAAGHTLYELEGVEKSSSSTKPTLLLIDIAGCDMEEKKDEEESTLNEGESEIVIAHARRLIQSGVHASDIGVITPY
;
A
#
# COMPACT_ATOMS: atom_id res chain seq x y z
N MET A 1 16.45 -30.24 -9.07
CA MET A 1 15.86 -29.23 -8.17
C MET A 1 16.21 -27.87 -8.75
N HIS A 2 15.27 -27.18 -9.40
CA HIS A 2 15.52 -25.84 -9.94
C HIS A 2 15.41 -24.82 -8.79
N ARG A 3 16.40 -23.94 -8.66
CA ARG A 3 16.38 -22.83 -7.71
C ARG A 3 15.67 -21.66 -8.36
N CYS A 4 14.57 -21.21 -7.75
CA CYS A 4 13.85 -20.01 -8.16
C CYS A 4 14.17 -18.88 -7.18
N TYR A 5 14.24 -17.65 -7.68
CA TYR A 5 14.45 -16.43 -6.90
C TYR A 5 13.23 -15.52 -7.06
N PHE A 6 12.84 -14.83 -6.00
CA PHE A 6 11.65 -13.97 -5.97
C PHE A 6 12.05 -12.49 -5.92
N GLY A 7 11.30 -11.64 -6.60
CA GLY A 7 11.50 -10.19 -6.60
C GLY A 7 10.30 -9.47 -7.20
N ASP A 8 10.14 -8.20 -6.85
CA ASP A 8 9.15 -7.29 -7.42
C ASP A 8 9.82 -5.96 -7.75
N ASN A 9 9.72 -5.56 -9.02
CA ASN A 9 10.27 -4.32 -9.53
C ASN A 9 9.26 -3.16 -9.49
N SER A 10 8.05 -3.35 -8.97
CA SER A 10 6.98 -2.35 -9.06
C SER A 10 6.68 -1.59 -7.77
N SER A 11 7.13 -2.11 -6.62
CA SER A 11 7.19 -1.40 -5.32
C SER A 11 8.20 -0.22 -5.35
N LEU A 12 8.41 0.48 -4.21
CA LEU A 12 9.20 1.72 -3.95
C LEU A 12 10.45 2.00 -4.83
N ALA A 13 11.00 0.98 -5.49
CA ALA A 13 11.94 1.08 -6.59
C ALA A 13 11.51 1.98 -7.76
N ASN A 14 10.23 2.36 -7.90
CA ASN A 14 9.77 3.29 -8.94
C ASN A 14 9.98 4.78 -8.58
N ASP A 15 9.77 5.16 -7.32
CA ASP A 15 9.97 6.55 -6.86
C ASP A 15 11.47 6.87 -6.76
N ILE A 16 12.25 5.94 -6.20
CA ILE A 16 13.72 5.98 -6.26
C ILE A 16 14.19 6.03 -7.72
N ARG A 17 13.55 5.29 -8.65
CA ARG A 17 13.90 5.34 -10.08
C ARG A 17 13.72 6.71 -10.71
N LYS A 18 12.68 7.45 -10.32
CA LYS A 18 12.35 8.76 -10.91
C LYS A 18 13.36 9.81 -10.47
N GLU A 19 13.69 9.85 -9.18
CA GLU A 19 14.72 10.75 -8.64
C GLU A 19 16.13 10.36 -9.13
N MET A 20 16.45 9.06 -9.15
CA MET A 20 17.75 8.57 -9.62
C MET A 20 17.95 8.70 -11.13
N LYS A 21 16.90 8.92 -11.93
CA LYS A 21 17.02 9.10 -13.39
C LYS A 21 17.83 10.34 -13.77
N GLN A 22 17.83 11.37 -12.91
CA GLN A 22 18.65 12.57 -13.10
C GLN A 22 20.11 12.40 -12.65
N LEU A 23 20.41 11.44 -11.76
CA LEU A 23 21.74 11.25 -11.18
C LEU A 23 22.48 9.99 -11.66
N SER A 24 21.81 9.07 -12.37
CA SER A 24 22.34 7.73 -12.65
C SER A 24 22.54 7.44 -14.15
N GLN A 25 23.53 8.09 -14.77
CA GLN A 25 24.24 7.42 -15.87
C GLN A 25 25.24 6.37 -15.34
N ARG A 26 25.42 6.27 -14.01
CA ARG A 26 26.51 5.50 -13.41
C ARG A 26 26.23 4.84 -12.04
N LEU A 27 25.01 4.85 -11.51
CA LEU A 27 24.71 4.00 -10.35
C LEU A 27 24.29 2.61 -10.85
N LEU A 28 25.23 1.67 -10.72
CA LEU A 28 25.18 0.24 -11.04
C LEU A 28 24.05 -0.58 -10.37
N VAL A 29 23.01 0.04 -9.81
CA VAL A 29 21.97 -0.62 -9.00
C VAL A 29 20.61 -0.55 -9.69
N GLY A 30 20.55 -0.88 -10.97
CA GLY A 30 19.39 -1.64 -11.43
C GLY A 30 19.48 -2.97 -10.69
N LEU A 31 18.61 -3.20 -9.70
CA LEU A 31 18.56 -4.45 -8.92
C LEU A 31 18.78 -5.64 -9.87
N LEU A 32 19.55 -6.65 -9.46
CA LEU A 32 19.87 -7.83 -10.28
C LEU A 32 18.64 -8.36 -11.04
N PHE A 33 17.49 -8.35 -10.37
CA PHE A 33 16.20 -8.76 -10.92
C PHE A 33 15.76 -7.90 -12.12
N SER A 34 15.88 -6.57 -12.07
CA SER A 34 15.60 -5.67 -13.19
C SER A 34 16.54 -5.91 -14.37
N ARG A 35 17.84 -6.09 -14.10
CA ARG A 35 18.82 -6.37 -15.17
C ARG A 35 18.56 -7.71 -15.86
N VAL A 36 18.19 -8.74 -15.09
CA VAL A 36 17.82 -10.05 -15.65
C VAL A 36 16.54 -9.94 -16.47
N GLN A 37 15.54 -9.19 -15.98
CA GLN A 37 14.31 -8.92 -16.73
C GLN A 37 14.60 -8.21 -18.06
N ASP A 38 15.47 -7.19 -18.08
CA ASP A 38 15.80 -6.45 -19.30
C ASP A 38 16.58 -7.31 -20.32
N LEU A 39 17.42 -8.23 -19.86
CA LEU A 39 18.26 -9.07 -20.72
C LEU A 39 17.54 -10.30 -21.26
N TYR A 40 16.68 -10.93 -20.46
CA TYR A 40 16.12 -12.25 -20.75
C TYR A 40 14.58 -12.27 -20.79
N GLY A 41 13.92 -11.19 -20.36
CA GLY A 41 12.47 -11.05 -20.46
C GLY A 41 11.70 -12.22 -19.85
N ASP A 42 10.63 -12.62 -20.54
CA ASP A 42 9.72 -13.68 -20.09
C ASP A 42 10.30 -15.10 -20.22
N ASP A 43 11.48 -15.28 -20.83
CA ASP A 43 12.10 -16.60 -21.00
C ASP A 43 12.59 -17.20 -19.68
N VAL A 44 12.91 -16.33 -18.70
CA VAL A 44 13.42 -16.74 -17.38
C VAL A 44 12.59 -16.16 -16.22
N MET A 45 11.55 -15.39 -16.53
CA MET A 45 10.73 -14.66 -15.56
C MET A 45 9.29 -15.18 -15.60
N SER A 46 8.69 -15.36 -14.41
CA SER A 46 7.28 -15.73 -14.30
C SER A 46 6.61 -14.86 -13.25
N MET A 47 5.51 -14.22 -13.63
CA MET A 47 4.74 -13.36 -12.75
C MET A 47 3.69 -14.17 -11.97
N LEU A 48 3.66 -13.99 -10.65
CA LEU A 48 2.53 -14.44 -9.83
C LEU A 48 1.36 -13.49 -10.03
N THR A 49 0.20 -14.02 -10.42
CA THR A 49 -0.98 -13.23 -10.78
C THR A 49 -2.12 -13.33 -9.76
N VAL A 50 -1.94 -14.11 -8.70
CA VAL A 50 -2.95 -14.29 -7.64
C VAL A 50 -2.37 -13.81 -6.32
N GLN A 51 -3.08 -12.89 -5.66
CA GLN A 51 -2.74 -12.39 -4.33
C GLN A 51 -3.79 -12.84 -3.29
N TYR A 52 -3.35 -13.02 -2.05
CA TYR A 52 -4.15 -13.59 -0.96
C TYR A 52 -4.33 -12.65 0.25
N SER A 53 -3.90 -11.38 0.14
CA SER A 53 -3.85 -10.45 1.27
C SER A 53 -4.98 -9.41 1.23
N MET A 54 -5.10 -8.68 0.12
CA MET A 54 -5.95 -7.50 0.01
C MET A 54 -7.36 -7.82 -0.50
N HIS A 55 -8.34 -7.03 -0.05
CA HIS A 55 -9.69 -7.01 -0.63
C HIS A 55 -9.64 -6.65 -2.13
N GLY A 56 -10.61 -7.13 -2.91
CA GLY A 56 -10.64 -6.95 -4.37
C GLY A 56 -10.60 -5.49 -4.81
N LEU A 57 -11.29 -4.60 -4.08
CA LEU A 57 -11.30 -3.15 -4.36
C LEU A 57 -9.90 -2.53 -4.24
N ILE A 58 -9.16 -2.84 -3.17
CA ILE A 58 -7.80 -2.33 -2.92
C ILE A 58 -6.87 -2.88 -4.00
N MET A 59 -6.91 -4.21 -4.21
CA MET A 59 -6.10 -4.90 -5.22
C MET A 59 -6.32 -4.32 -6.62
N THR A 60 -7.55 -3.98 -7.00
CA THR A 60 -7.88 -3.44 -8.33
C THR A 60 -7.17 -2.10 -8.55
N TRP A 61 -7.15 -1.22 -7.56
CA TRP A 61 -6.43 0.05 -7.65
C TRP A 61 -4.91 -0.18 -7.70
N SER A 62 -4.38 -1.00 -6.79
CA SER A 62 -2.94 -1.31 -6.73
C SER A 62 -2.42 -2.07 -7.95
N SER A 63 -3.27 -2.82 -8.67
CA SER A 63 -2.84 -3.57 -9.86
C SER A 63 -2.79 -2.75 -11.14
N LYS A 64 -3.42 -1.56 -11.18
CA LYS A 64 -3.72 -0.88 -12.43
C LYS A 64 -2.47 -0.46 -13.20
N GLU A 65 -1.68 0.43 -12.61
CA GLU A 65 -0.47 0.99 -13.23
C GLU A 65 0.74 0.05 -13.13
N PRO A 66 1.15 -0.44 -11.94
CA PRO A 66 2.39 -1.21 -11.81
C PRO A 66 2.33 -2.60 -12.46
N TYR A 67 1.12 -3.17 -12.59
CA TYR A 67 0.92 -4.56 -13.00
C TYR A 67 -0.01 -4.74 -14.19
N ASN A 68 -0.43 -3.66 -14.87
CA ASN A 68 -1.34 -3.72 -16.02
C ASN A 68 -2.61 -4.56 -15.77
N ASN A 69 -3.20 -4.45 -14.57
CA ASN A 69 -4.37 -5.24 -14.14
C ASN A 69 -4.18 -6.77 -14.17
N LYS A 70 -2.94 -7.28 -14.16
CA LYS A 70 -2.66 -8.72 -14.19
C LYS A 70 -2.82 -9.41 -12.83
N ILE A 71 -2.76 -8.67 -11.72
CA ILE A 71 -2.96 -9.24 -10.39
C ILE A 71 -4.46 -9.41 -10.14
N LYS A 72 -4.83 -10.53 -9.52
CA LYS A 72 -6.20 -10.86 -9.13
C LYS A 72 -6.23 -11.28 -7.67
N ALA A 73 -7.28 -10.85 -6.97
CA ALA A 73 -7.55 -11.33 -5.62
C ALA A 73 -8.08 -12.76 -5.67
N HIS A 74 -7.51 -13.64 -4.86
CA HIS A 74 -8.08 -14.95 -4.63
C HIS A 74 -9.45 -14.82 -3.94
N ALA A 75 -10.37 -15.75 -4.20
CA ALA A 75 -11.73 -15.72 -3.65
C ALA A 75 -11.77 -15.65 -2.11
N SER A 76 -10.77 -16.24 -1.44
CA SER A 76 -10.65 -16.18 0.02
C SER A 76 -10.45 -14.75 0.54
N ALA A 77 -9.71 -13.90 -0.17
CA ALA A 77 -9.36 -12.55 0.30
C ALA A 77 -10.20 -11.45 -0.36
N ALA A 78 -10.75 -11.72 -1.54
CA ALA A 78 -11.42 -10.72 -2.37
C ALA A 78 -12.60 -10.02 -1.68
N GLY A 79 -13.25 -10.70 -0.72
CA GLY A 79 -14.38 -10.21 0.06
C GLY A 79 -14.08 -9.91 1.52
N HIS A 80 -12.81 -9.97 1.97
CA HIS A 80 -12.46 -9.69 3.37
C HIS A 80 -12.96 -8.31 3.82
N THR A 81 -13.71 -8.30 4.91
CA THR A 81 -14.17 -7.08 5.58
C THR A 81 -13.80 -7.11 7.06
N LEU A 82 -13.78 -5.95 7.71
CA LEU A 82 -13.49 -5.88 9.15
C LEU A 82 -14.51 -6.67 9.99
N TYR A 83 -15.72 -6.90 9.47
CA TYR A 83 -16.77 -7.71 10.10
C TYR A 83 -16.45 -9.20 10.25
N GLU A 84 -15.45 -9.68 9.53
CA GLU A 84 -15.01 -11.07 9.61
C GLU A 84 -14.03 -11.30 10.76
N LEU A 85 -13.50 -10.21 11.35
CA LEU A 85 -12.70 -10.28 12.57
C LEU A 85 -13.57 -10.60 13.77
N GLU A 86 -13.04 -11.44 14.66
CA GLU A 86 -13.72 -11.82 15.90
C GLU A 86 -13.90 -10.58 16.81
N GLY A 87 -15.10 -10.41 17.37
CA GLY A 87 -15.40 -9.29 18.26
C GLY A 87 -15.80 -7.97 17.58
N VAL A 88 -15.76 -7.87 16.25
CA VAL A 88 -16.12 -6.63 15.54
C VAL A 88 -17.64 -6.46 15.38
N GLU A 89 -18.14 -5.29 15.77
CA GLU A 89 -19.55 -4.93 15.64
C GLU A 89 -19.97 -4.68 14.19
N LYS A 90 -20.86 -5.53 13.67
CA LYS A 90 -21.34 -5.46 12.28
C LYS A 90 -22.19 -4.21 11.95
N SER A 91 -22.71 -3.53 12.96
CA SER A 91 -23.53 -2.32 12.81
C SER A 91 -22.73 -1.02 12.85
N SER A 92 -21.42 -1.06 13.15
CA SER A 92 -20.65 0.15 13.29
C SER A 92 -20.41 0.80 11.91
N SER A 93 -20.72 2.09 11.79
CA SER A 93 -20.52 2.84 10.54
C SER A 93 -19.05 2.94 10.14
N SER A 94 -18.15 2.82 11.12
CA SER A 94 -16.70 2.96 10.92
C SER A 94 -16.05 1.72 10.32
N THR A 95 -16.64 0.54 10.47
CA THR A 95 -16.08 -0.75 9.97
C THR A 95 -16.73 -1.24 8.68
N LYS A 96 -17.79 -0.56 8.22
CA LYS A 96 -18.52 -0.87 6.99
C LYS A 96 -17.73 -0.64 5.70
N PRO A 97 -17.09 0.53 5.49
CA PRO A 97 -16.40 0.77 4.23
C PRO A 97 -15.07 0.03 4.18
N THR A 98 -14.77 -0.65 3.07
CA THR A 98 -13.42 -1.16 2.80
C THR A 98 -12.43 -0.04 2.49
N LEU A 99 -12.91 1.03 1.85
CA LEU A 99 -12.14 2.22 1.48
C LEU A 99 -12.90 3.44 1.97
N LEU A 100 -12.22 4.29 2.73
CA LEU A 100 -12.74 5.55 3.24
C LEU A 100 -11.73 6.65 2.89
N LEU A 101 -12.21 7.68 2.20
CA LEU A 101 -11.48 8.92 1.99
C LEU A 101 -12.11 9.98 2.88
N ILE A 102 -11.28 10.64 3.69
CA ILE A 102 -11.67 11.81 4.47
C ILE A 102 -11.01 13.01 3.79
N ASP A 103 -11.83 13.82 3.12
CA ASP A 103 -11.37 15.04 2.46
C ASP A 103 -11.26 16.16 3.50
N ILE A 104 -10.07 16.75 3.60
CA ILE A 104 -9.74 17.85 4.52
C ILE A 104 -9.65 19.20 3.79
N ALA A 105 -9.95 19.25 2.49
CA ALA A 105 -9.87 20.48 1.71
C ALA A 105 -10.77 21.57 2.33
N GLY A 106 -10.17 22.72 2.65
CA GLY A 106 -10.87 23.86 3.25
C GLY A 106 -11.21 23.70 4.74
N CYS A 107 -10.56 22.78 5.46
CA CYS A 107 -10.76 22.57 6.90
C CYS A 107 -9.73 23.29 7.79
N ASP A 108 -8.98 24.27 7.26
CA ASP A 108 -7.92 25.00 7.98
C ASP A 108 -6.85 24.09 8.64
N MET A 109 -6.59 22.93 8.03
CA MET A 109 -5.59 21.94 8.49
C MET A 109 -4.32 22.06 7.67
N GLU A 110 -3.58 23.14 7.89
CA GLU A 110 -2.37 23.47 7.14
C GLU A 110 -1.16 22.61 7.54
N GLU A 111 -0.34 22.27 6.55
CA GLU A 111 0.91 21.56 6.74
C GLU A 111 1.97 22.48 7.37
N LYS A 112 2.75 21.93 8.30
CA LYS A 112 3.86 22.60 8.98
C LYS A 112 5.16 21.87 8.66
N LYS A 113 6.27 22.58 8.74
CA LYS A 113 7.62 22.01 8.65
C LYS A 113 8.28 21.97 10.02
N ASP A 114 9.04 20.91 10.28
CA ASP A 114 9.91 20.82 11.44
C ASP A 114 11.31 21.40 11.16
N GLU A 115 12.20 21.29 12.15
CA GLU A 115 13.59 21.79 12.05
C GLU A 115 14.44 21.01 11.03
N GLU A 116 14.02 19.80 10.64
CA GLU A 116 14.69 18.93 9.69
C GLU A 116 14.08 19.02 8.27
N GLU A 117 13.21 20.01 8.04
CA GLU A 117 12.43 20.20 6.80
C GLU A 117 11.49 19.03 6.46
N SER A 118 11.20 18.15 7.43
CA SER A 118 10.11 17.19 7.33
C SER A 118 8.77 17.89 7.49
N THR A 119 7.71 17.33 6.93
CA THR A 119 6.37 17.92 7.00
C THR A 119 5.47 17.18 7.98
N LEU A 120 4.57 17.91 8.63
CA LEU A 120 3.59 17.36 9.56
C LEU A 120 2.26 18.12 9.47
N ASN A 121 1.15 17.41 9.68
CA ASN A 121 -0.17 17.98 9.76
C ASN A 121 -0.88 17.50 11.04
N GLU A 122 -0.99 18.40 12.03
CA GLU A 122 -1.63 18.10 13.31
C GLU A 122 -3.11 17.74 13.13
N GLY A 123 -3.82 18.44 12.24
CA GLY A 123 -5.24 18.18 11.97
C GLY A 123 -5.49 16.80 11.38
N GLU A 124 -4.65 16.38 10.41
CA GLU A 124 -4.70 15.01 9.88
C GLU A 124 -4.42 13.98 10.97
N SER A 125 -3.43 14.24 11.83
CA SER A 125 -3.08 13.32 12.92
C SER A 125 -4.25 13.10 13.89
N GLU A 126 -5.00 14.16 14.22
CA GLU A 126 -6.18 14.09 15.07
C GLU A 126 -7.30 13.27 14.42
N ILE A 127 -7.55 13.46 13.13
CA ILE A 127 -8.53 12.69 12.35
C ILE A 127 -8.16 11.21 12.34
N VAL A 128 -6.90 10.89 12.07
CA VAL A 128 -6.39 9.51 12.03
C VAL A 128 -6.56 8.84 13.40
N ILE A 129 -6.17 9.51 14.48
CA ILE A 129 -6.32 9.01 15.85
C ILE A 129 -7.80 8.80 16.19
N ALA A 130 -8.67 9.75 15.82
CA ALA A 130 -10.11 9.64 16.06
C ALA A 130 -10.73 8.47 15.27
N HIS A 131 -10.29 8.23 14.04
CA HIS A 131 -10.74 7.09 13.25
C HIS A 131 -10.25 5.75 13.84
N ALA A 132 -8.96 5.64 14.19
CA ALA A 132 -8.40 4.45 14.82
C ALA A 132 -9.12 4.10 16.14
N ARG A 133 -9.40 5.11 16.98
CA ARG A 133 -10.18 4.93 18.21
C ARG A 133 -11.58 4.39 17.94
N ARG A 134 -12.27 4.87 16.90
CA ARG A 134 -13.59 4.36 16.51
C ARG A 134 -13.55 2.90 16.04
N LEU A 135 -12.48 2.49 15.34
CA LEU A 135 -12.28 1.10 14.96
C LEU A 135 -12.08 0.21 16.19
N ILE A 136 -11.25 0.65 17.14
CA ILE A 136 -11.02 -0.07 18.40
C ILE A 136 -12.31 -0.18 19.22
N GLN A 137 -13.08 0.90 19.32
CA GLN A 137 -14.40 0.90 19.99
C GLN A 137 -15.40 -0.03 19.29
N SER A 138 -15.21 -0.30 18.00
CA SER A 138 -16.02 -1.25 17.23
C SER A 138 -15.52 -2.69 17.36
N GLY A 139 -14.49 -2.96 18.16
CA GLY A 139 -13.96 -4.31 18.42
C GLY A 139 -12.71 -4.69 17.62
N VAL A 140 -12.16 -3.82 16.78
CA VAL A 140 -10.90 -4.10 16.05
C VAL A 140 -9.72 -4.04 17.03
N HIS A 141 -8.88 -5.06 17.05
CA HIS A 141 -7.67 -5.04 17.89
C HIS A 141 -6.68 -4.00 17.38
N ALA A 142 -6.06 -3.25 18.30
CA ALA A 142 -5.06 -2.25 17.94
C ALA A 142 -3.84 -2.86 17.21
N SER A 143 -3.53 -4.13 17.46
CA SER A 143 -2.48 -4.87 16.73
C SER A 143 -2.76 -5.08 15.25
N ASP A 144 -4.03 -4.97 14.85
CA ASP A 144 -4.49 -5.17 13.47
C ASP A 144 -4.60 -3.84 12.72
N ILE A 145 -4.26 -2.71 13.35
CA ILE A 145 -4.31 -1.37 12.78
C ILE A 145 -2.88 -0.87 12.54
N GLY A 146 -2.57 -0.58 11.28
CA GLY A 146 -1.34 0.13 10.88
C GLY A 146 -1.66 1.57 10.47
N VAL A 147 -0.92 2.53 11.00
CA VAL A 147 -0.91 3.93 10.53
C VAL A 147 0.37 4.15 9.75
N ILE A 148 0.24 4.63 8.52
CA ILE A 148 1.37 4.87 7.61
C ILE A 148 1.25 6.31 7.11
N THR A 149 2.36 7.03 7.17
CA THR A 149 2.53 8.39 6.64
C THR A 149 3.86 8.45 5.90
N PRO A 150 3.97 9.20 4.78
CA PRO A 150 5.25 9.41 4.11
C PRO A 150 6.24 10.26 4.92
N TYR A 151 5.74 11.10 5.84
CA TYR A 151 6.51 11.99 6.72
C TYR A 151 6.03 11.89 8.16
#